data_AF-A0A1V5DS22-F1
#
_entry.id   AF-A0A1V5DS22-F1
#
_cell.length_a   1.000
_cell.length_b   1.000
_cell.length_c   1.000
_cell.angle_alpha   90.00
_cell.angle_beta   90.00
_cell.angle_gamma   90.00
#
_symmetry.space_group_name_H-M   'P 1'
#
loop_
_entity.id
_entity.type
_entity.pdbx_description
1 polymer ?
#
loop_
_entity_poly.entity_id
_entity_poly.type
_entity_poly.pdbx_seq_one_letter_code
_entity_poly.pdbx_strand_id
1 'polypeptide(L)'
;MVRKNGPHPVVLNCRVLIVGIMLCFVAASIVGCVTTGQVEEIVAKSNESMLPGASLPGAETAGPLAGRWQEDAARIDAFIAAHPGREVLASALRVRQAMLFLGYEQYNLANASFEMVNPQHLYTARDRALYELRGHLIWWFRQARAPFSGDDFQRGSEALLALQKRIDFLEDSPDTRDYLAEMRAYIALQMARRHPNLSERTRYFGEGMNQYAKIFTREDLALLLGHQRDQKELLKNRRQIRALAVIKTANGLIKETPEILNVVNNADFRTLLK
;
A
#
# COMPACT_ATOMS: atom_id res chain seq x y z
N MET A 1 14.43 -29.92 79.56
CA MET A 1 13.76 -28.61 79.76
C MET A 1 14.19 -27.68 78.63
N VAL A 2 13.20 -27.16 77.91
CA VAL A 2 13.30 -26.57 76.56
C VAL A 2 13.70 -25.09 76.62
N ARG A 3 14.77 -24.70 75.92
CA ARG A 3 15.13 -23.29 75.68
C ARG A 3 14.24 -22.72 74.57
N LYS A 4 13.47 -21.67 74.86
CA LYS A 4 12.72 -20.87 73.87
C LYS A 4 13.68 -19.89 73.19
N ASN A 5 13.88 -20.05 71.88
CA ASN A 5 14.55 -19.06 71.03
C ASN A 5 13.54 -17.94 70.66
N GLY A 6 13.87 -16.70 70.99
CA GLY A 6 13.10 -15.52 70.57
C GLY A 6 13.43 -15.11 69.12
N PRO A 7 12.56 -14.28 68.49
CA PRO A 7 12.74 -13.85 67.10
C PRO A 7 13.84 -12.78 66.98
N HIS A 8 14.70 -12.94 65.98
CA HIS A 8 15.68 -11.93 65.59
C HIS A 8 15.00 -10.80 64.78
N PRO A 9 15.31 -9.52 65.06
CA PRO A 9 14.85 -8.40 64.25
C PRO A 9 15.59 -8.39 62.90
N VAL A 10 14.87 -8.51 61.80
CA VAL A 10 15.39 -8.28 60.45
C VAL A 10 15.52 -6.77 60.25
N VAL A 11 16.73 -6.24 60.40
CA VAL A 11 17.05 -4.86 60.06
C VAL A 11 17.12 -4.76 58.53
N LEU A 12 16.01 -4.34 57.92
CA LEU A 12 15.92 -4.10 56.48
C LEU A 12 16.75 -2.84 56.15
N ASN A 13 17.91 -3.04 55.50
CA ASN A 13 18.81 -1.97 55.10
C ASN A 13 18.16 -1.07 54.03
N CYS A 14 17.49 0.00 54.47
CA CYS A 14 16.76 0.98 53.65
C CYS A 14 17.63 1.70 52.59
N ARG A 15 18.96 1.60 52.70
CA ARG A 15 19.91 2.19 51.74
C ARG A 15 20.04 1.42 50.42
N VAL A 16 19.75 0.11 50.41
CA VAL A 16 19.82 -0.70 49.18
C VAL A 16 18.59 -0.48 48.29
N LEU A 17 17.43 -0.17 48.88
CA LEU A 17 16.19 0.08 48.16
C LEU A 17 16.22 1.40 47.36
N ILE A 18 16.86 2.44 47.91
CA ILE A 18 16.91 3.78 47.29
C ILE A 18 17.88 3.80 46.09
N VAL A 19 18.99 3.06 46.17
CA VAL A 19 19.96 2.96 45.05
C VAL A 19 19.39 2.12 43.90
N GLY A 20 18.60 1.09 44.19
CA GLY A 20 17.91 0.29 43.17
C GLY A 20 16.85 1.08 42.38
N ILE A 21 16.06 1.92 43.05
CA ILE A 21 15.01 2.74 42.41
C ILE A 21 15.62 3.85 41.54
N MET A 22 16.75 4.46 41.94
CA MET A 22 17.42 5.47 41.11
C MET A 22 18.13 4.89 39.87
N LEU A 23 18.69 3.67 39.94
CA LEU A 23 19.30 3.03 38.77
C LEU A 23 18.25 2.64 37.70
N CYS A 24 17.03 2.27 38.11
CA CYS A 24 15.92 2.05 37.18
C CYS A 24 15.44 3.34 36.50
N PHE A 25 15.53 4.50 37.16
CA PHE A 25 15.11 5.79 36.58
C PHE A 25 16.13 6.34 35.58
N VAL A 26 17.43 6.15 35.80
CA VAL A 26 18.48 6.62 34.86
C VAL A 26 18.53 5.74 33.59
N ALA A 27 18.24 4.45 33.69
CA ALA A 27 18.09 3.58 32.51
C ALA A 27 16.84 3.89 31.68
N ALA A 28 15.77 4.43 32.30
CA ALA A 28 14.56 4.87 31.59
C ALA A 28 14.72 6.20 30.85
N SER A 29 15.78 6.97 31.13
CA SER A 29 15.98 8.33 30.61
C SER A 29 16.79 8.39 29.31
N ILE A 30 17.29 7.24 28.83
CA ILE A 30 18.02 7.12 27.54
C ILE A 30 17.07 6.69 26.40
N VAL A 31 15.80 6.44 26.70
CA VAL A 31 14.71 6.30 25.71
C VAL A 31 14.20 7.70 25.38
N GLY A 32 14.30 8.29 24.20
CA GLY A 32 14.78 7.83 22.91
C GLY A 32 14.70 9.02 21.96
N CYS A 33 15.85 9.60 21.63
CA CYS A 33 16.01 10.20 20.32
C CYS A 33 16.05 9.03 19.33
N VAL A 34 14.88 8.64 18.81
CA VAL A 34 14.80 7.81 17.60
C VAL A 34 15.66 8.50 16.57
N THR A 35 16.75 7.86 16.14
CA THR A 35 17.58 8.44 15.10
C THR A 35 16.85 8.29 13.78
N THR A 36 16.82 9.36 12.98
CA THR A 36 16.21 9.37 11.64
C THR A 36 16.67 8.17 10.81
N GLY A 37 17.92 7.73 10.99
CA GLY A 37 18.51 6.56 10.33
C GLY A 37 17.82 5.21 10.63
N GLN A 38 17.32 4.96 11.85
CA GLN A 38 16.60 3.71 12.14
C GLN A 38 15.26 3.64 11.40
N VAL A 39 14.55 4.77 11.34
CA VAL A 39 13.29 4.86 10.60
C VAL A 39 13.55 4.74 9.10
N GLU A 40 14.59 5.39 8.59
CA GLU A 40 15.02 5.28 7.19
C GLU A 40 15.36 3.84 6.81
N GLU A 41 16.07 3.09 7.66
CA GLU A 41 16.40 1.68 7.40
C GLU A 41 15.12 0.82 7.33
N ILE A 42 14.19 1.00 8.27
CA ILE A 42 12.91 0.27 8.27
C ILE A 42 12.12 0.59 7.00
N VAL A 43 12.04 1.87 6.64
CA VAL A 43 11.34 2.35 5.44
C VAL A 43 11.99 1.78 4.17
N ALA A 44 13.32 1.77 4.09
CA ALA A 44 14.06 1.25 2.95
C ALA A 44 13.85 -0.27 2.79
N LYS A 45 14.04 -1.06 3.84
CA LYS A 45 13.90 -2.53 3.78
C LYS A 45 12.48 -2.97 3.47
N SER A 46 11.50 -2.34 4.09
CA SER A 46 10.10 -2.61 3.76
C SER A 46 9.73 -2.16 2.34
N ASN A 47 10.32 -1.09 1.79
CA ASN A 47 10.14 -0.75 0.37
C ASN A 47 10.74 -1.85 -0.51
N GLU A 48 11.95 -2.32 -0.21
CA GLU A 48 12.61 -3.40 -0.95
C GLU A 48 11.79 -4.69 -0.93
N SER A 49 11.29 -5.10 0.23
CA SER A 49 10.42 -6.28 0.35
C SER A 49 9.06 -6.09 -0.27
N MET A 50 8.57 -4.86 -0.40
CA MET A 50 7.40 -4.62 -1.23
C MET A 50 7.72 -4.83 -2.70
N LEU A 51 8.95 -4.65 -3.22
CA LEU A 51 9.23 -4.72 -4.68
C LEU A 51 8.80 -6.04 -5.37
N PRO A 52 9.06 -7.25 -4.84
CA PRO A 52 8.57 -8.50 -5.44
C PRO A 52 7.04 -8.63 -5.44
N GLY A 53 6.37 -8.02 -4.45
CA GLY A 53 4.91 -7.94 -4.32
C GLY A 53 4.30 -6.58 -4.74
N ALA A 54 5.11 -5.68 -5.32
CA ALA A 54 4.72 -4.29 -5.61
C ALA A 54 4.01 -4.17 -6.95
N SER A 55 4.07 -5.24 -7.76
CA SER A 55 3.18 -5.40 -8.89
C SER A 55 1.75 -5.38 -8.38
N LEU A 56 0.98 -4.37 -8.78
CA LEU A 56 -0.44 -4.30 -8.45
C LEU A 56 -1.11 -5.61 -8.90
N PRO A 57 -2.05 -6.14 -8.09
CA PRO A 57 -2.84 -7.30 -8.49
C PRO A 57 -3.47 -7.04 -9.87
N GLY A 58 -3.32 -7.99 -10.80
CA GLY A 58 -3.79 -7.86 -12.19
C GLY A 58 -2.72 -7.41 -13.20
N ALA A 59 -1.54 -6.98 -12.75
CA ALA A 59 -0.38 -6.80 -13.63
C ALA A 59 0.26 -8.14 -14.01
N GLU A 60 0.60 -8.36 -15.28
CA GLU A 60 1.23 -9.60 -15.78
C GLU A 60 2.66 -9.83 -15.24
N THR A 61 3.22 -8.88 -14.47
CA THR A 61 4.57 -8.89 -13.92
C THR A 61 4.64 -9.32 -12.44
N ALA A 62 3.57 -9.87 -11.87
CA ALA A 62 3.60 -10.43 -10.52
C ALA A 62 4.43 -11.73 -10.50
N GLY A 63 5.72 -11.61 -10.17
CA GLY A 63 6.62 -12.76 -9.97
C GLY A 63 6.31 -13.56 -8.70
N PRO A 64 7.06 -14.63 -8.41
CA PRO A 64 6.87 -15.43 -7.21
C PRO A 64 7.04 -14.59 -5.93
N LEU A 65 6.10 -14.74 -4.98
CA LEU A 65 6.13 -14.10 -3.65
C LEU A 65 7.17 -14.75 -2.73
N ALA A 66 8.43 -14.81 -3.13
CA ALA A 66 9.54 -15.20 -2.26
C ALA A 66 10.15 -13.93 -1.67
N GLY A 67 9.78 -13.58 -0.44
CA GLY A 67 10.29 -12.38 0.20
C GLY A 67 10.26 -12.44 1.72
N ARG A 68 11.05 -11.57 2.35
CA ARG A 68 11.33 -11.54 3.80
C ARG A 68 10.28 -10.74 4.58
N TRP A 69 9.01 -10.84 4.19
CA TRP A 69 7.96 -10.00 4.76
C TRP A 69 7.77 -10.23 6.26
N GLN A 70 8.02 -11.45 6.76
CA GLN A 70 7.97 -11.76 8.19
C GLN A 70 9.06 -11.02 8.97
N GLU A 71 10.30 -11.00 8.45
CA GLU A 71 11.41 -10.32 9.09
C GLU A 71 11.16 -8.81 9.16
N ASP A 72 10.65 -8.22 8.09
CA ASP A 72 10.35 -6.78 8.04
C ASP A 72 9.13 -6.41 8.88
N ALA A 73 8.09 -7.24 8.90
CA ALA A 73 6.94 -7.04 9.78
C ALA A 73 7.36 -7.13 11.25
N ALA A 74 8.16 -8.13 11.62
CA ALA A 74 8.69 -8.29 12.98
C ALA A 74 9.60 -7.12 13.38
N ARG A 75 10.39 -6.58 12.45
CA ARG A 75 11.20 -5.38 12.66
C ARG A 75 10.34 -4.15 12.94
N ILE A 76 9.24 -3.96 12.20
CA ILE A 76 8.27 -2.89 12.48
C ILE A 76 7.66 -3.07 13.87
N ASP A 77 7.23 -4.29 14.23
CA ASP A 77 6.64 -4.57 15.54
C ASP A 77 7.62 -4.30 16.69
N ALA A 78 8.85 -4.79 16.57
CA ALA A 78 9.89 -4.56 17.57
C ALA A 78 10.20 -3.07 17.72
N PHE A 79 10.23 -2.32 16.60
CA PHE A 79 10.45 -0.88 16.64
C PHE A 79 9.29 -0.15 17.33
N ILE A 80 8.03 -0.49 17.04
CA ILE A 80 6.87 0.13 17.69
C ILE A 80 6.88 -0.17 19.20
N ALA A 81 7.15 -1.42 19.58
CA ALA A 81 7.22 -1.85 20.97
C ALA A 81 8.34 -1.13 21.76
N ALA A 82 9.48 -0.87 21.12
CA ALA A 82 10.60 -0.13 21.71
C ALA A 82 10.32 1.37 21.89
N HIS A 83 9.29 1.93 21.24
CA HIS A 83 9.02 3.37 21.21
C HIS A 83 7.54 3.71 21.51
N PRO A 84 7.01 3.35 22.70
CA PRO A 84 5.58 3.50 23.01
C PRO A 84 5.07 4.96 22.97
N GLY A 85 5.93 5.95 23.20
CA GLY A 85 5.58 7.38 23.12
C GLY A 85 5.56 7.98 21.71
N ARG A 86 5.74 7.18 20.64
CA ARG A 86 5.83 7.63 19.25
C ARG A 86 4.59 7.24 18.43
N GLU A 87 3.41 7.56 18.93
CA GLU A 87 2.12 7.10 18.37
C GLU A 87 1.88 7.52 16.91
N VAL A 88 2.39 8.70 16.53
CA VAL A 88 2.39 9.20 15.15
C VAL A 88 3.16 8.28 14.21
N LEU A 89 4.39 7.97 14.60
CA LEU A 89 5.27 7.09 13.82
C LEU A 89 4.73 5.66 13.80
N ALA A 90 4.21 5.17 14.93
CA ALA A 90 3.60 3.85 15.02
C ALA A 90 2.42 3.72 14.05
N SER A 91 1.54 4.71 13.97
CA SER A 91 0.38 4.70 13.05
C SER A 91 0.80 4.65 11.59
N ALA A 92 1.79 5.45 11.19
CA ALA A 92 2.34 5.42 9.82
C ALA A 92 3.02 4.07 9.50
N LEU A 93 3.77 3.50 10.45
CA LEU A 93 4.40 2.19 10.31
C LEU A 93 3.37 1.05 10.20
N ARG A 94 2.24 1.14 10.91
CA ARG A 94 1.14 0.17 10.82
C ARG A 94 0.46 0.19 9.45
N VAL A 95 0.23 1.36 8.86
CA VAL A 95 -0.26 1.47 7.46
C VAL A 95 0.72 0.78 6.50
N ARG A 96 2.02 1.02 6.67
CA ARG A 96 3.07 0.39 5.86
C ARG A 96 3.11 -1.12 6.02
N GLN A 97 3.01 -1.62 7.25
CA GLN A 97 2.96 -3.04 7.55
C GLN A 97 1.72 -3.69 6.92
N ALA A 98 0.58 -3.00 6.94
CA ALA A 98 -0.64 -3.49 6.28
C ALA A 98 -0.46 -3.62 4.76
N MET A 99 0.15 -2.62 4.11
CA MET A 99 0.44 -2.69 2.67
C MET A 99 1.46 -3.78 2.33
N LEU A 100 2.47 -4.00 3.18
CA LEU A 100 3.38 -5.13 3.07
C LEU A 100 2.59 -6.45 3.12
N PHE A 101 1.72 -6.64 4.11
CA PHE A 101 0.89 -7.84 4.22
C PHE A 101 -0.04 -8.04 3.02
N LEU A 102 -0.62 -6.97 2.46
CA LEU A 102 -1.41 -7.07 1.22
C LEU A 102 -0.57 -7.59 0.05
N GLY A 103 0.65 -7.07 -0.13
CA GLY A 103 1.57 -7.52 -1.17
C GLY A 103 1.92 -9.01 -1.10
N TYR A 104 1.86 -9.61 0.09
CA TYR A 104 2.12 -11.03 0.34
C TYR A 104 0.85 -11.85 0.64
N GLU A 105 -0.32 -11.33 0.28
CA GLU A 105 -1.63 -12.01 0.40
C GLU A 105 -2.04 -12.36 1.84
N GLN A 106 -1.41 -11.73 2.84
CA GLN A 106 -1.71 -11.94 4.26
C GLN A 106 -2.88 -11.05 4.71
N TYR A 107 -4.05 -11.25 4.12
CA TYR A 107 -5.18 -10.32 4.26
C TYR A 107 -5.66 -10.11 5.70
N ASN A 108 -5.65 -11.17 6.52
CA ASN A 108 -6.07 -11.06 7.92
C ASN A 108 -5.07 -10.24 8.73
N LEU A 109 -3.77 -10.40 8.47
CA LEU A 109 -2.71 -9.60 9.08
C LEU A 109 -2.78 -8.16 8.59
N ALA A 110 -3.04 -7.93 7.31
CA ALA A 110 -3.25 -6.59 6.76
C ALA A 110 -4.41 -5.87 7.46
N ASN A 111 -5.55 -6.55 7.65
CA ASN A 111 -6.69 -5.99 8.37
C ASN A 111 -6.34 -5.67 9.83
N ALA A 112 -5.70 -6.59 10.55
CA ALA A 112 -5.28 -6.37 11.93
C ALA A 112 -4.32 -5.17 12.05
N SER A 113 -3.33 -5.04 11.14
CA SER A 113 -2.43 -3.88 11.12
C SER A 113 -3.18 -2.58 10.88
N PHE A 114 -4.17 -2.54 9.97
CA PHE A 114 -4.99 -1.35 9.78
C PHE A 114 -5.84 -1.02 11.02
N GLU A 115 -6.40 -2.02 11.71
CA GLU A 115 -7.21 -1.80 12.93
C GLU A 115 -6.40 -1.18 14.09
N MET A 116 -5.08 -1.38 14.11
CA MET A 116 -4.18 -0.76 15.09
C MET A 116 -3.81 0.70 14.79
N VAL A 117 -4.22 1.24 13.63
CA VAL A 117 -3.91 2.63 13.24
C VAL A 117 -4.87 3.60 13.92
N ASN A 118 -4.33 4.61 14.61
CA ASN A 118 -5.13 5.76 15.03
C ASN A 118 -5.18 6.79 13.86
N PRO A 119 -6.34 7.07 13.25
CA PRO A 119 -6.43 7.98 12.12
C PRO A 119 -6.04 9.42 12.44
N GLN A 120 -6.15 9.85 13.70
CA GLN A 120 -5.74 11.19 14.14
C GLN A 120 -4.23 11.40 14.07
N HIS A 121 -3.47 10.30 14.00
CA HIS A 121 -2.00 10.27 13.95
C HIS A 121 -1.46 10.15 12.51
N LEU A 122 -2.34 10.19 11.51
CA LEU A 122 -1.95 10.12 10.10
C LEU A 122 -1.85 11.53 9.50
N TYR A 123 -0.63 12.06 9.43
CA TYR A 123 -0.38 13.43 8.93
C TYR A 123 -0.11 13.51 7.43
N THR A 124 0.39 12.44 6.81
CA THR A 124 0.66 12.43 5.38
C THR A 124 -0.61 12.12 4.58
N ALA A 125 -0.76 12.75 3.41
CA ALA A 125 -1.89 12.48 2.52
C ALA A 125 -1.90 11.02 2.05
N ARG A 126 -0.70 10.44 1.84
CA ARG A 126 -0.52 9.02 1.52
C ARG A 126 -1.15 8.11 2.57
N ASP A 127 -0.72 8.23 3.82
CA ASP A 127 -1.11 7.26 4.85
C ASP A 127 -2.60 7.38 5.18
N ARG A 128 -3.15 8.62 5.15
CA ARG A 128 -4.60 8.85 5.24
C ARG A 128 -5.36 8.16 4.12
N ALA A 129 -4.96 8.39 2.86
CA ALA A 129 -5.65 7.82 1.72
C ALA A 129 -5.65 6.28 1.76
N LEU A 130 -4.50 5.66 2.08
CA LEU A 130 -4.39 4.20 2.20
C LEU A 130 -5.26 3.65 3.33
N TYR A 131 -5.26 4.30 4.51
CA TYR A 131 -6.10 3.88 5.63
C TYR A 131 -7.59 4.02 5.34
N GLU A 132 -8.01 5.11 4.70
CA GLU A 132 -9.41 5.36 4.34
C GLU A 132 -9.90 4.37 3.27
N LEU A 133 -9.00 3.92 2.38
CA LEU A 133 -9.30 2.93 1.34
C LEU A 133 -9.13 1.48 1.79
N ARG A 134 -8.71 1.22 3.04
CA ARG A 134 -8.31 -0.12 3.52
C ARG A 134 -9.27 -1.26 3.13
N GLY A 135 -10.59 -1.05 3.26
CA GLY A 135 -11.59 -2.06 2.92
C GLY A 135 -11.59 -2.43 1.43
N HIS A 136 -11.47 -1.42 0.56
CA HIS A 136 -11.37 -1.62 -0.89
C HIS A 136 -10.02 -2.21 -1.29
N LEU A 137 -8.93 -1.82 -0.61
CA LEU A 137 -7.59 -2.38 -0.84
C LEU A 137 -7.56 -3.87 -0.51
N ILE A 138 -8.04 -4.26 0.69
CA ILE A 138 -8.11 -5.67 1.11
C ILE A 138 -8.98 -6.48 0.14
N TRP A 139 -10.16 -5.95 -0.23
CA TRP A 139 -11.02 -6.60 -1.21
C TRP A 139 -10.31 -6.78 -2.56
N TRP A 140 -9.73 -5.73 -3.12
CA TRP A 140 -9.10 -5.79 -4.44
C TRP A 140 -7.94 -6.78 -4.47
N PHE A 141 -7.04 -6.71 -3.50
CA PHE A 141 -5.89 -7.62 -3.43
C PHE A 141 -6.33 -9.09 -3.33
N ARG A 142 -7.42 -9.38 -2.62
CA ARG A 142 -8.01 -10.71 -2.55
C ARG A 142 -8.70 -11.11 -3.86
N GLN A 143 -9.47 -10.20 -4.45
CA GLN A 143 -10.40 -10.50 -5.53
C GLN A 143 -9.74 -10.54 -6.91
N ALA A 144 -8.65 -9.80 -7.13
CA ALA A 144 -7.99 -9.71 -8.42
C ALA A 144 -7.53 -11.07 -9.00
N ARG A 145 -7.34 -12.07 -8.13
CA ARG A 145 -6.91 -13.44 -8.47
C ARG A 145 -8.03 -14.47 -8.43
N ALA A 146 -9.22 -14.08 -7.99
CA ALA A 146 -10.37 -14.96 -7.81
C ALA A 146 -11.40 -14.78 -8.96
N PRO A 147 -12.30 -15.76 -9.16
CA PRO A 147 -13.47 -15.58 -10.02
C PRO A 147 -14.35 -14.43 -9.52
N PHE A 148 -14.83 -13.58 -10.43
CA PHE A 148 -15.77 -12.49 -10.10
C PHE A 148 -17.20 -13.02 -9.99
N SER A 149 -17.85 -12.71 -8.88
CA SER A 149 -19.28 -12.91 -8.66
C SER A 149 -20.08 -11.64 -8.97
N GLY A 150 -21.41 -11.71 -8.91
CA GLY A 150 -22.29 -10.53 -9.04
C GLY A 150 -21.95 -9.44 -8.03
N ASP A 151 -21.74 -9.82 -6.77
CA ASP A 151 -21.41 -8.91 -5.66
C ASP A 151 -20.07 -8.19 -5.89
N ASP A 152 -19.13 -8.80 -6.62
CA ASP A 152 -17.84 -8.20 -6.93
C ASP A 152 -17.96 -7.03 -7.92
N PHE A 153 -18.98 -7.03 -8.79
CA PHE A 153 -19.23 -5.87 -9.65
C PHE A 153 -19.74 -4.67 -8.87
N GLN A 154 -20.58 -4.90 -7.86
CA GLN A 154 -21.02 -3.84 -6.96
C GLN A 154 -19.85 -3.31 -6.13
N ARG A 155 -19.09 -4.19 -5.47
CA ARG A 155 -17.89 -3.80 -4.70
C ARG A 155 -16.85 -3.10 -5.55
N GLY A 156 -16.66 -3.55 -6.79
CA GLY A 156 -15.77 -2.89 -7.74
C GLY A 156 -16.22 -1.49 -8.11
N SER A 157 -17.52 -1.29 -8.34
CA SER A 157 -18.07 0.05 -8.61
C SER A 157 -17.89 0.99 -7.41
N GLU A 158 -18.14 0.51 -6.19
CA GLU A 158 -17.89 1.27 -4.96
C GLU A 158 -16.40 1.61 -4.81
N ALA A 159 -15.50 0.67 -5.09
CA ALA A 159 -14.06 0.88 -5.05
C ALA A 159 -13.59 1.92 -6.09
N LEU A 160 -14.10 1.86 -7.32
CA LEU A 160 -13.76 2.84 -8.38
C LEU A 160 -14.13 4.27 -7.98
N LEU A 161 -15.28 4.46 -7.33
CA LEU A 161 -15.74 5.75 -6.81
C LEU A 161 -14.91 6.21 -5.62
N ALA A 162 -14.66 5.32 -4.65
CA ALA A 162 -13.85 5.64 -3.47
C ALA A 162 -12.41 6.02 -3.84
N LEU A 163 -11.80 5.29 -4.78
CA LEU A 163 -10.48 5.58 -5.33
C LEU A 163 -10.47 6.92 -6.03
N GLN A 164 -11.44 7.19 -6.93
CA GLN A 164 -11.51 8.48 -7.63
C GLN A 164 -11.59 9.65 -6.66
N LYS A 165 -12.48 9.54 -5.65
CA LYS A 165 -12.62 10.57 -4.63
C LYS A 165 -11.28 10.89 -3.96
N ARG A 166 -10.44 9.89 -3.67
CA ARG A 166 -9.13 10.14 -3.06
C ARG A 166 -8.10 10.66 -4.04
N ILE A 167 -8.09 10.17 -5.28
CA ILE A 167 -7.22 10.67 -6.35
C ILE A 167 -7.39 12.18 -6.53
N ASP A 168 -8.63 12.66 -6.51
CA ASP A 168 -8.96 14.09 -6.69
C ASP A 168 -8.42 15.00 -5.58
N PHE A 169 -8.11 14.47 -4.39
CA PHE A 169 -7.55 15.23 -3.26
C PHE A 169 -6.03 15.07 -3.09
N LEU A 170 -5.35 14.37 -4.00
CA LEU A 170 -3.92 14.02 -3.87
C LEU A 170 -3.02 14.81 -4.83
N GLU A 171 -3.38 16.07 -5.13
CA GLU A 171 -2.58 16.95 -5.99
C GLU A 171 -1.14 17.12 -5.49
N ASP A 172 -0.96 17.31 -4.18
CA ASP A 172 0.34 17.47 -3.51
C ASP A 172 1.06 16.13 -3.21
N SER A 173 0.52 15.01 -3.69
CA SER A 173 1.09 13.67 -3.47
C SER A 173 1.04 12.83 -4.75
N PRO A 174 1.71 13.29 -5.83
CA PRO A 174 1.58 12.71 -7.17
C PRO A 174 1.91 11.22 -7.20
N ASP A 175 2.92 10.75 -6.46
CA ASP A 175 3.25 9.33 -6.42
C ASP A 175 2.11 8.46 -5.87
N THR A 176 1.41 8.94 -4.84
CA THR A 176 0.27 8.21 -4.26
C THR A 176 -0.94 8.30 -5.18
N ARG A 177 -1.21 9.49 -5.71
CA ARG A 177 -2.27 9.72 -6.69
C ARG A 177 -2.13 8.77 -7.88
N ASP A 178 -0.94 8.69 -8.46
CA ASP A 178 -0.66 7.87 -9.62
C ASP A 178 -0.77 6.37 -9.30
N TYR A 179 -0.30 5.94 -8.12
CA TYR A 179 -0.46 4.57 -7.65
C TYR A 179 -1.94 4.18 -7.49
N LEU A 180 -2.76 5.05 -6.89
CA LEU A 180 -4.20 4.79 -6.75
C LEU A 180 -4.93 4.85 -8.09
N ALA A 181 -4.53 5.73 -9.00
CA ALA A 181 -5.07 5.81 -10.34
C ALA A 181 -4.77 4.55 -11.16
N GLU A 182 -3.56 4.00 -11.01
CA GLU A 182 -3.17 2.73 -11.61
C GLU A 182 -4.01 1.57 -11.07
N MET A 183 -4.19 1.50 -9.75
CA MET A 183 -5.04 0.48 -9.13
C MET A 183 -6.49 0.59 -9.61
N ARG A 184 -7.03 1.80 -9.70
CA ARG A 184 -8.36 2.08 -10.26
C ARG A 184 -8.47 1.57 -11.69
N ALA A 185 -7.45 1.82 -12.52
CA ALA A 185 -7.41 1.34 -13.89
C ALA A 185 -7.44 -0.21 -13.97
N TYR A 186 -6.66 -0.90 -13.14
CA TYR A 186 -6.68 -2.37 -13.11
C TYR A 186 -8.02 -2.95 -12.65
N ILE A 187 -8.66 -2.35 -11.63
CA ILE A 187 -10.01 -2.75 -11.21
C ILE A 187 -10.98 -2.63 -12.40
N ALA A 188 -10.98 -1.48 -13.07
CA ALA A 188 -11.86 -1.23 -14.22
C ALA A 188 -11.59 -2.21 -15.38
N LEU A 189 -10.33 -2.50 -15.69
CA LEU A 189 -9.95 -3.47 -16.73
C LEU A 189 -10.41 -4.89 -16.35
N GLN A 190 -10.28 -5.28 -15.08
CA GLN A 190 -10.74 -6.58 -14.62
C GLN A 190 -12.27 -6.69 -14.68
N MET A 191 -12.99 -5.65 -14.26
CA MET A 191 -14.45 -5.59 -14.39
C MET A 191 -14.86 -5.69 -15.86
N ALA A 192 -14.20 -4.94 -16.76
CA ALA A 192 -14.47 -4.98 -18.18
C ALA A 192 -14.15 -6.35 -18.83
N ARG A 193 -13.11 -7.04 -18.35
CA ARG A 193 -12.78 -8.39 -18.83
C ARG A 193 -13.80 -9.44 -18.36
N ARG A 194 -14.29 -9.31 -17.13
CA ARG A 194 -15.12 -10.34 -16.49
C ARG A 194 -16.62 -10.14 -16.68
N HIS A 195 -17.07 -8.95 -17.06
CA HIS A 195 -18.50 -8.67 -17.18
C HIS A 195 -19.11 -9.39 -18.39
N PRO A 196 -20.26 -10.10 -18.24
CA PRO A 196 -20.85 -10.86 -19.35
C PRO A 196 -21.51 -9.96 -20.41
N ASN A 197 -22.00 -8.79 -20.03
CA ASN A 197 -22.68 -7.84 -20.92
C ASN A 197 -21.69 -6.86 -21.59
N LEU A 198 -21.65 -6.80 -22.92
CA LEU A 198 -20.75 -5.94 -23.71
C LEU A 198 -20.90 -4.43 -23.41
N SER A 199 -22.11 -3.94 -23.16
CA SER A 199 -22.34 -2.53 -22.82
C SER A 199 -21.63 -2.18 -21.51
N GLU A 200 -21.73 -3.04 -20.51
CA GLU A 200 -21.05 -2.86 -19.23
C GLU A 200 -19.53 -3.03 -19.36
N ARG A 201 -19.05 -3.97 -20.18
CA ARG A 201 -17.62 -4.09 -20.50
C ARG A 201 -17.07 -2.78 -21.08
N THR A 202 -17.78 -2.24 -22.07
CA THR A 202 -17.47 -0.97 -22.71
C THR A 202 -17.49 0.19 -21.70
N ARG A 203 -18.49 0.24 -20.82
CA ARG A 203 -18.60 1.26 -19.77
C ARG A 203 -17.41 1.24 -18.82
N TYR A 204 -17.10 0.08 -18.21
CA TYR A 204 -15.98 -0.04 -17.29
C TYR A 204 -14.63 0.27 -17.96
N PHE A 205 -14.43 -0.22 -19.19
CA PHE A 205 -13.22 0.06 -19.96
C PHE A 205 -13.06 1.56 -20.22
N GLY A 206 -14.10 2.19 -20.77
CA GLY A 206 -14.10 3.62 -21.07
C GLY A 206 -13.90 4.47 -19.83
N GLU A 207 -14.62 4.19 -18.74
CA GLU A 207 -14.47 4.91 -17.48
C GLU A 207 -13.08 4.74 -16.86
N GLY A 208 -12.53 3.53 -16.88
CA GLY A 208 -11.19 3.25 -16.38
C GLY A 208 -10.11 4.00 -17.16
N MET A 209 -10.09 3.83 -18.48
CA MET A 209 -9.06 4.39 -19.36
C MET A 209 -9.16 5.90 -19.49
N ASN A 210 -10.37 6.47 -19.56
CA ASN A 210 -10.53 7.92 -19.64
C ASN A 210 -10.10 8.63 -18.35
N GLN A 211 -10.36 8.04 -17.17
CA GLN A 211 -9.89 8.63 -15.91
C GLN A 211 -8.38 8.45 -15.76
N TYR A 212 -7.84 7.29 -16.13
CA TYR A 212 -6.40 7.06 -16.08
C TYR A 212 -5.64 8.01 -17.02
N ALA A 213 -6.15 8.24 -18.23
CA ALA A 213 -5.55 9.17 -19.19
C ALA A 213 -5.41 10.61 -18.64
N LYS A 214 -6.28 11.05 -17.72
CA LYS A 214 -6.25 12.41 -17.15
C LYS A 214 -5.05 12.69 -16.24
N ILE A 215 -4.39 11.66 -15.71
CA ILE A 215 -3.25 11.86 -14.80
C ILE A 215 -1.95 12.18 -15.55
N PHE A 216 -1.91 11.95 -16.86
CA PHE A 216 -0.75 12.16 -17.71
C PHE A 216 -0.76 13.57 -18.31
N THR A 217 0.40 14.21 -18.33
CA THR A 217 0.59 15.43 -19.13
C THR A 217 0.75 15.09 -20.61
N ARG A 218 0.76 16.10 -21.48
CA ARG A 218 1.04 15.89 -22.91
C ARG A 218 2.45 15.35 -23.12
N GLU A 219 3.41 15.81 -22.32
CA GLU A 219 4.80 15.35 -22.34
C GLU A 219 4.90 13.87 -21.91
N ASP A 220 4.16 13.47 -20.87
CA ASP A 220 4.10 12.07 -20.45
C ASP A 220 3.61 11.16 -21.59
N LEU A 221 2.52 11.57 -22.28
CA LEU A 221 1.96 10.81 -23.39
C LEU A 221 2.88 10.77 -24.61
N ALA A 222 3.56 11.88 -24.93
CA ALA A 222 4.52 11.95 -26.02
C ALA A 222 5.71 10.99 -25.80
N LEU A 223 6.23 10.91 -24.58
CA LEU A 223 7.32 9.99 -24.22
C LEU A 223 6.88 8.53 -24.28
N LEU A 224 5.67 8.20 -23.81
CA LEU A 224 5.12 6.86 -23.92
C LEU A 224 4.95 6.44 -25.39
N LEU A 225 4.49 7.36 -26.25
CA LEU A 225 4.33 7.13 -27.69
C LEU A 225 5.68 6.96 -28.39
N GLY A 226 6.68 7.78 -28.03
CA GLY A 226 8.06 7.66 -28.51
C GLY A 226 8.67 6.29 -28.14
N HIS A 227 8.52 5.87 -26.88
CA HIS A 227 8.98 4.57 -26.42
C HIS A 227 8.33 3.41 -27.18
N GLN A 228 7.01 3.46 -27.43
CA GLN A 228 6.32 2.42 -28.18
C GLN A 228 6.83 2.28 -29.63
N ARG A 229 7.27 3.39 -30.25
CA ARG A 229 7.80 3.40 -31.62
C ARG A 229 9.25 2.90 -31.69
N ASP A 230 10.11 3.39 -30.81
CA ASP A 230 11.55 3.25 -30.99
C ASP A 230 12.21 2.27 -30.01
N GLN A 231 11.55 1.90 -28.90
CA GLN A 231 12.04 1.06 -27.79
C GLN A 231 13.41 1.43 -27.18
N LYS A 232 14.08 2.45 -27.72
CA LYS A 232 15.41 2.94 -27.34
C LYS A 232 15.36 4.04 -26.30
N GLU A 233 14.24 4.75 -26.21
CA GLU A 233 14.07 5.81 -25.23
C GLU A 233 13.86 5.19 -23.84
N LEU A 234 14.87 5.30 -22.99
CA LEU A 234 14.77 4.83 -21.60
C LEU A 234 13.70 5.66 -20.89
N LEU A 235 12.63 4.99 -20.45
CA LEU A 235 11.67 5.60 -19.54
C LEU A 235 12.39 5.89 -18.23
N LYS A 236 12.58 7.18 -17.93
CA LYS A 236 13.38 7.62 -16.79
C LYS A 236 12.59 7.67 -15.48
N ASN A 237 11.25 7.68 -15.55
CA ASN A 237 10.39 7.81 -14.37
C ASN A 237 9.50 6.57 -14.18
N ARG A 238 9.38 6.14 -12.91
CA ARG A 238 8.50 5.07 -12.44
C ARG A 238 7.06 5.20 -12.96
N ARG A 239 6.50 6.41 -13.04
CA ARG A 239 5.14 6.63 -13.59
C ARG A 239 4.98 6.02 -14.98
N GLN A 240 5.93 6.28 -15.87
CA GLN A 240 5.88 5.83 -17.27
C GLN A 240 6.04 4.31 -17.37
N ILE A 241 6.96 3.74 -16.59
CA ILE A 241 7.18 2.29 -16.52
C ILE A 241 5.90 1.57 -16.08
N ARG A 242 5.22 2.09 -15.06
CA ARG A 242 3.95 1.51 -14.58
C ARG A 242 2.81 1.68 -15.59
N ALA A 243 2.75 2.82 -16.28
CA ALA A 243 1.76 3.07 -17.33
C ALA A 243 1.81 2.02 -18.46
N LEU A 244 3.02 1.57 -18.85
CA LEU A 244 3.16 0.51 -19.86
C LEU A 244 2.48 -0.80 -19.46
N ALA A 245 2.50 -1.16 -18.18
CA ALA A 245 1.84 -2.38 -17.71
C ALA A 245 0.32 -2.28 -17.87
N VAL A 246 -0.28 -1.13 -17.50
CA VAL A 246 -1.71 -0.87 -17.69
C VAL A 246 -2.07 -0.87 -19.18
N ILE A 247 -1.29 -0.18 -20.01
CA ILE A 247 -1.48 -0.13 -21.47
C ILE A 247 -1.43 -1.54 -22.07
N LYS A 248 -0.43 -2.35 -21.68
CA LYS A 248 -0.31 -3.74 -22.15
C LYS A 248 -1.54 -4.57 -21.79
N THR A 249 -2.02 -4.48 -20.55
CA THR A 249 -3.23 -5.19 -20.11
C THR A 249 -4.48 -4.73 -20.88
N ALA A 250 -4.63 -3.41 -21.09
CA ALA A 250 -5.72 -2.85 -21.87
C ALA A 250 -5.68 -3.32 -23.34
N ASN A 251 -4.50 -3.38 -23.96
CA ASN A 251 -4.31 -3.87 -25.32
C ASN A 251 -4.70 -5.34 -25.46
N GLY A 252 -4.44 -6.16 -24.44
CA GLY A 252 -4.94 -7.54 -24.40
C GLY A 252 -6.46 -7.61 -24.49
N LEU A 253 -7.16 -6.78 -23.72
CA LEU A 253 -8.62 -6.74 -23.73
C LEU A 253 -9.18 -6.16 -25.05
N ILE A 254 -8.51 -5.18 -25.66
CA ILE A 254 -8.89 -4.63 -26.97
C ILE A 254 -8.77 -5.70 -28.06
N LYS A 255 -7.73 -6.54 -28.03
CA LYS A 255 -7.59 -7.65 -28.98
C LYS A 255 -8.74 -8.65 -28.88
N GLU A 256 -9.25 -8.88 -27.67
CA GLU A 256 -10.41 -9.74 -27.42
C GLU A 256 -11.73 -9.07 -27.84
N THR A 257 -11.83 -7.74 -27.80
CA THR A 257 -13.08 -6.99 -28.01
C THR A 257 -12.78 -5.60 -28.59
N PRO A 258 -12.47 -5.50 -29.91
CA PRO A 258 -11.93 -4.28 -30.51
C PRO A 258 -12.81 -3.03 -30.39
N GLU A 259 -14.13 -3.21 -30.33
CA GLU A 259 -15.12 -2.13 -30.27
C GLU A 259 -14.99 -1.26 -29.02
N ILE A 260 -14.42 -1.78 -27.92
CA ILE A 260 -14.26 -1.02 -26.66
C ILE A 260 -13.24 0.12 -26.79
N LEU A 261 -12.35 0.08 -27.79
CA LEU A 261 -11.38 1.17 -28.00
C LEU A 261 -12.07 2.51 -28.34
N ASN A 262 -13.26 2.45 -28.94
CA ASN A 262 -13.97 3.64 -29.42
C ASN A 262 -14.44 4.57 -28.30
N VAL A 263 -14.53 4.08 -27.06
CA VAL A 263 -14.96 4.89 -25.90
C VAL A 263 -13.83 5.62 -25.17
N VAL A 264 -12.59 5.49 -25.64
CA VAL A 264 -11.45 6.24 -25.08
C VAL A 264 -11.36 7.61 -25.74
N ASN A 265 -11.66 8.67 -25.03
CA ASN A 265 -11.82 10.04 -25.58
C ASN A 265 -10.49 10.76 -25.84
N ASN A 266 -9.42 10.41 -25.12
CA ASN A 266 -8.11 11.00 -25.34
C ASN A 266 -7.45 10.36 -26.57
N ALA A 267 -7.19 11.14 -27.62
CA ALA A 267 -6.68 10.64 -28.90
C ALA A 267 -5.25 10.07 -28.80
N ASP A 268 -4.38 10.70 -28.02
CA ASP A 268 -3.00 10.24 -27.81
C ASP A 268 -3.00 8.92 -27.01
N PHE A 269 -3.79 8.85 -25.94
CA PHE A 269 -3.93 7.63 -25.14
C PHE A 269 -4.61 6.50 -25.94
N ARG A 270 -5.63 6.81 -26.76
CA ARG A 270 -6.21 5.85 -27.70
C ARG A 270 -5.17 5.32 -28.69
N THR A 271 -4.19 6.15 -29.08
CA THR A 271 -3.10 5.72 -29.97
C THR A 271 -2.13 4.79 -29.26
N LEU A 272 -1.83 5.03 -27.97
CA LEU A 272 -1.04 4.10 -27.14
C LEU A 272 -1.71 2.71 -27.01
N LEU A 273 -3.04 2.70 -27.08
CA LEU A 273 -3.84 1.49 -26.93
C LEU A 273 -4.01 0.66 -28.22
N LYS A 274 -3.48 1.13 -29.36
CA LYS A 274 -3.49 0.39 -30.63
C LYS A 274 -2.23 -0.47 -30.76
#